data_AF-A0A0K8Q024-F1
#
_entry.id   AF-A0A0K8Q024-F1
#
_cell.length_a   1.000
_cell.length_b   1.000
_cell.length_c   1.000
_cell.angle_alpha   90.00
_cell.angle_beta   90.00
_cell.angle_gamma   90.00
#
_symmetry.space_group_name_H-M   'P 1'
#
loop_
_entity.id
_entity.type
_entity.pdbx_description
1 polymer ?
#
loop_
_entity_poly.entity_id
_entity_poly.type
_entity_poly.pdbx_seq_one_letter_code
_entity_poly.pdbx_strand_id
1 'polypeptide(L)'
;MSVDVDAFSVRLLDEAKRFLEKAAEGADAERDAYLHAALIVGFSALESHVNGIADELAERPQADLLTKSILKEKQVKLTKGEWALGSKDQYFRLEERISFLLHSCSKKNGGTYAWWSDLVSGIKARNALVHPREAVELTSVDVQRYLNAIVDALNDMYLGVFGKGHPSFNRGLQSTMNF
;
A
#
# COMPACT_ATOMS: atom_id res chain seq x y z
N MET A 1 13.08 -6.22 6.92
CA MET A 1 12.70 -6.97 5.70
C MET A 1 13.94 -7.60 5.09
N SER A 2 13.85 -8.73 4.36
CA SER A 2 15.00 -9.21 3.57
C SER A 2 15.16 -8.37 2.30
N VAL A 3 16.39 -8.21 1.81
CA VAL A 3 16.70 -7.44 0.59
C VAL A 3 15.87 -7.90 -0.61
N ASP A 4 15.54 -9.19 -0.67
CA ASP A 4 14.72 -9.77 -1.74
C ASP A 4 13.26 -9.29 -1.72
N VAL A 5 12.67 -9.07 -0.54
CA VAL A 5 11.28 -8.60 -0.42
C VAL A 5 11.19 -7.09 -0.69
N ASP A 6 12.21 -6.32 -0.32
CA ASP A 6 12.28 -4.89 -0.67
C ASP A 6 12.37 -4.71 -2.18
N ALA A 7 13.25 -5.47 -2.85
CA ALA A 7 13.40 -5.47 -4.30
C ALA A 7 12.11 -5.93 -5.00
N PHE A 8 11.44 -6.96 -4.47
CA PHE A 8 10.16 -7.42 -4.99
C PHE A 8 9.06 -6.35 -4.87
N SER A 9 8.99 -5.63 -3.75
CA SER A 9 8.00 -4.56 -3.54
C SER A 9 8.17 -3.43 -4.56
N VAL A 10 9.42 -3.01 -4.80
CA VAL A 10 9.74 -2.01 -5.83
C VAL A 10 9.38 -2.53 -7.23
N ARG A 11 9.64 -3.81 -7.50
CA ARG A 11 9.30 -4.44 -8.78
C ARG A 11 7.80 -4.43 -9.04
N LEU A 12 6.97 -4.79 -8.05
CA LEU A 12 5.51 -4.73 -8.16
C LEU A 12 5.03 -3.34 -8.53
N LEU A 13 5.60 -2.29 -7.92
CA LEU A 13 5.22 -0.92 -8.26
C LEU A 13 5.57 -0.57 -9.72
N ASP A 14 6.74 -1.00 -10.21
CA ASP A 14 7.13 -0.76 -11.60
C ASP A 14 6.32 -1.63 -12.59
N GLU A 15 5.88 -2.84 -12.20
CA GLU A 15 4.95 -3.68 -12.97
C GLU A 15 3.58 -2.99 -13.10
N ALA A 16 3.04 -2.45 -11.99
CA ALA A 16 1.77 -1.74 -11.99
C ALA A 16 1.79 -0.52 -12.93
N LYS A 17 2.87 0.26 -12.89
CA LYS A 17 3.10 1.38 -13.81
C LYS A 17 3.17 0.91 -15.26
N ARG A 18 3.85 -0.20 -15.50
CA ARG A 18 3.98 -0.75 -16.86
C ARG A 18 2.64 -1.17 -17.43
N PHE A 19 1.79 -1.79 -16.63
CA PHE A 19 0.43 -2.12 -17.06
C PHE A 19 -0.40 -0.87 -17.36
N LEU A 20 -0.25 0.22 -16.60
CA LEU A 20 -0.90 1.48 -16.94
C LEU A 20 -0.43 2.03 -18.30
N GLU A 21 0.87 2.00 -18.58
CA GLU A 21 1.42 2.41 -19.89
C GLU A 21 0.84 1.56 -21.02
N LYS A 22 0.79 0.24 -20.86
CA LYS A 22 0.20 -0.69 -21.84
C LYS A 22 -1.29 -0.46 -22.06
N ALA A 23 -2.04 -0.11 -21.02
CA ALA A 23 -3.45 0.23 -21.16
C ALA A 23 -3.67 1.44 -22.09
N ALA A 24 -2.72 2.38 -22.16
CA ALA A 24 -2.80 3.51 -23.08
C ALA A 24 -2.57 3.13 -24.55
N GLU A 25 -1.89 2.00 -24.80
CA GLU A 25 -1.57 1.48 -26.14
C GLU A 25 -2.61 0.46 -26.64
N GLY A 26 -3.31 -0.22 -25.72
CA GLY A 26 -4.20 -1.34 -26.01
C GLY A 26 -5.58 -0.98 -26.60
N ALA A 27 -6.15 -1.94 -27.33
CA ALA A 27 -7.56 -1.93 -27.73
C ALA A 27 -8.48 -2.19 -26.52
N ASP A 28 -9.80 -1.99 -26.63
CA ASP A 28 -10.70 -1.89 -25.46
C ASP A 28 -10.60 -3.07 -24.46
N ALA A 29 -10.70 -4.32 -24.90
CA ALA A 29 -10.61 -5.47 -23.97
C ALA A 29 -9.21 -5.66 -23.35
N GLU A 30 -8.16 -5.33 -24.11
CA GLU A 30 -6.77 -5.40 -23.65
C GLU A 30 -6.47 -4.27 -22.66
N ARG A 31 -6.99 -3.07 -22.92
CA ARG A 31 -6.93 -1.92 -22.02
C ARG A 31 -7.54 -2.27 -20.67
N ASP A 32 -8.75 -2.82 -20.65
CA ASP A 32 -9.43 -3.17 -19.39
C ASP A 32 -8.62 -4.20 -18.59
N ALA A 33 -8.09 -5.22 -19.24
CA ALA A 33 -7.23 -6.21 -18.60
C ALA A 33 -5.98 -5.57 -17.99
N TYR A 34 -5.34 -4.64 -18.70
CA TYR A 34 -4.18 -3.91 -18.20
C TYR A 34 -4.53 -2.93 -17.07
N LEU A 35 -5.68 -2.27 -17.11
CA LEU A 35 -6.15 -1.42 -16.02
C LEU A 35 -6.44 -2.22 -14.75
N HIS A 36 -7.05 -3.41 -14.89
CA HIS A 36 -7.26 -4.33 -13.77
C HIS A 36 -5.91 -4.77 -13.18
N ALA A 37 -4.97 -5.19 -14.02
CA ALA A 37 -3.64 -5.60 -13.59
C ALA A 37 -2.89 -4.46 -12.88
N ALA A 38 -2.89 -3.26 -13.46
CA ALA A 38 -2.26 -2.07 -12.89
C ALA A 38 -2.80 -1.78 -11.48
N LEU A 39 -4.13 -1.82 -11.30
CA LEU A 39 -4.74 -1.56 -10.00
C LEU A 39 -4.38 -2.63 -8.96
N ILE A 40 -4.55 -3.91 -9.29
CA ILE A 40 -4.29 -5.03 -8.37
C ILE A 40 -2.81 -5.08 -7.96
N VAL A 41 -1.91 -4.97 -8.93
CA VAL A 41 -0.47 -5.03 -8.69
C VAL A 41 0.00 -3.79 -7.93
N GLY A 42 -0.58 -2.61 -8.22
CA GLY A 42 -0.29 -1.38 -7.48
C GLY A 42 -0.64 -1.48 -6.00
N PHE A 43 -1.81 -2.04 -5.67
CA PHE A 43 -2.18 -2.30 -4.27
C PHE A 43 -1.35 -3.40 -3.62
N SER A 44 -0.92 -4.41 -4.38
CA SER A 44 0.01 -5.42 -3.89
C SER A 44 1.35 -4.80 -3.51
N ALA A 45 1.85 -3.85 -4.31
CA ALA A 45 3.05 -3.08 -3.98
C ALA A 45 2.84 -2.26 -2.69
N LEU A 46 1.73 -1.51 -2.60
CA LEU A 46 1.41 -0.72 -1.40
C LEU A 46 1.39 -1.57 -0.14
N GLU A 47 0.66 -2.70 -0.15
CA GLU A 47 0.57 -3.60 1.00
C GLU A 47 1.93 -4.18 1.38
N SER A 48 2.75 -4.55 0.40
CA SER A 48 4.10 -5.06 0.65
C SER A 48 4.97 -4.03 1.37
N HIS A 49 4.95 -2.77 0.92
CA HIS A 49 5.66 -1.67 1.58
C HIS A 49 5.10 -1.35 2.97
N VAL A 50 3.78 -1.32 3.14
CA VAL A 50 3.13 -1.11 4.45
C VAL A 50 3.55 -2.19 5.44
N ASN A 51 3.56 -3.47 5.02
CA ASN A 51 4.04 -4.58 5.85
C ASN A 51 5.51 -4.41 6.22
N GLY A 52 6.34 -3.99 5.27
CA GLY A 52 7.75 -3.73 5.50
C GLY A 52 8.05 -2.65 6.52
N ILE A 53 7.40 -1.51 6.35
CA ILE A 53 7.48 -0.40 7.28
C ILE A 53 6.99 -0.86 8.65
N ALA A 54 5.89 -1.60 8.71
CA ALA A 54 5.33 -2.05 9.97
C ALA A 54 6.27 -3.01 10.71
N ASP A 55 6.93 -3.92 9.98
CA ASP A 55 7.95 -4.80 10.53
C ASP A 55 9.10 -4.03 11.13
N GLU A 56 9.65 -3.05 10.40
CA GLU A 56 10.75 -2.21 10.89
C GLU A 56 10.36 -1.42 12.14
N LEU A 57 9.17 -0.81 12.15
CA LEU A 57 8.69 -0.03 13.28
C LEU A 57 8.44 -0.90 14.52
N ALA A 58 8.00 -2.14 14.35
CA ALA A 58 7.70 -3.04 15.46
C ALA A 58 8.96 -3.52 16.18
N GLU A 59 10.12 -3.55 15.52
CA GLU A 59 11.40 -3.88 16.16
C GLU A 59 12.00 -2.70 16.94
N ARG A 60 11.44 -1.49 16.82
CA ARG A 60 11.95 -0.32 17.55
C ARG A 60 11.67 -0.45 19.06
N PRO A 61 12.60 -0.03 19.93
CA PRO A 61 12.41 -0.09 21.39
C PRO A 61 11.18 0.66 21.89
N GLN A 62 10.73 1.68 21.17
CA GLN A 62 9.58 2.52 21.54
C GLN A 62 8.23 1.89 21.18
N ALA A 63 8.21 0.78 20.42
CA ALA A 63 6.97 0.10 20.07
C ALA A 63 6.43 -0.69 21.28
N ASP A 64 5.43 -0.11 21.93
CA ASP A 64 4.71 -0.76 23.02
C ASP A 64 3.85 -1.94 22.53
N LEU A 65 3.24 -2.67 23.45
CA LEU A 65 2.49 -3.88 23.12
C LEU A 65 1.32 -3.62 22.15
N LEU A 66 0.60 -2.51 22.33
CA LEU A 66 -0.53 -2.14 21.47
C LEU A 66 -0.04 -1.69 20.09
N THR A 67 1.06 -0.95 20.02
CA THR A 67 1.70 -0.58 18.76
C THR A 67 2.13 -1.84 18.01
N LYS A 68 2.80 -2.78 18.68
CA LYS A 68 3.21 -4.04 18.08
C LYS A 68 2.03 -4.90 17.62
N SER A 69 0.91 -4.87 18.34
CA SER A 69 -0.28 -5.64 17.96
C SER A 69 -0.88 -5.14 16.65
N ILE A 70 -0.89 -3.82 16.44
CA ILE A 70 -1.34 -3.20 15.19
C ILE A 70 -0.32 -3.44 14.05
N LEU A 71 0.97 -3.21 14.31
CA LEU A 71 2.02 -3.31 13.29
C LEU A 71 2.19 -4.75 12.77
N LYS A 72 2.14 -5.74 13.66
CA LYS A 72 2.28 -7.18 13.32
C LYS A 72 0.94 -7.87 13.06
N GLU A 73 -0.18 -7.14 13.14
CA GLU A 73 -1.54 -7.69 13.00
C GLU A 73 -1.78 -8.91 13.91
N LYS A 74 -1.42 -8.79 15.19
CA LYS A 74 -1.58 -9.85 16.20
C LYS A 74 -2.52 -9.42 17.29
N GLN A 75 -3.35 -10.34 17.79
CA GLN A 75 -4.19 -10.06 18.96
C GLN A 75 -3.35 -9.83 20.21
N VAL A 76 -3.77 -8.92 21.09
CA VAL A 76 -3.25 -8.87 22.47
C VAL A 76 -4.06 -9.85 23.33
N LYS A 77 -3.38 -10.68 24.11
CA LYS A 77 -4.03 -11.65 25.01
C LYS A 77 -3.37 -11.68 26.37
N LEU A 78 -4.15 -12.06 27.39
CA LEU A 78 -3.63 -12.33 28.71
C LEU A 78 -2.99 -13.73 28.73
N THR A 79 -1.70 -13.81 29.03
CA THR A 79 -0.94 -15.05 29.15
C THR A 79 -0.33 -15.11 30.54
N LYS A 80 -0.78 -16.03 31.38
CA LYS A 80 -0.30 -16.20 32.77
C LYS A 80 -0.37 -14.92 33.62
N GLY A 81 -1.39 -14.09 33.42
CA GLY A 81 -1.59 -12.84 34.16
C GLY A 81 -0.90 -11.62 33.57
N GLU A 82 -0.14 -11.77 32.48
CA GLU A 82 0.53 -10.67 31.79
C GLU A 82 -0.02 -10.46 30.39
N TRP A 83 -0.08 -9.21 29.94
CA TRP A 83 -0.45 -8.89 28.56
C TRP A 83 0.69 -9.22 27.60
N ALA A 84 0.39 -10.01 26.57
CA ALA A 84 1.37 -10.41 25.56
C ALA A 84 0.74 -10.46 24.16
N LEU A 85 1.58 -10.47 23.13
CA LEU A 85 1.11 -10.74 21.77
C LEU A 85 0.65 -12.21 21.68
N GLY A 86 -0.52 -12.38 21.08
CA GLY A 86 -1.11 -13.66 20.74
C GLY A 86 -0.53 -14.23 19.46
N SER A 87 -0.78 -15.53 19.24
CA SER A 87 -0.45 -16.21 17.99
C SER A 87 -1.49 -15.98 16.89
N LYS A 88 -2.71 -15.58 17.25
CA LYS A 88 -3.81 -15.34 16.32
C LYS A 88 -3.65 -13.99 15.63
N ASP A 89 -3.91 -14.01 14.32
CA ASP A 89 -3.94 -12.79 13.51
C ASP A 89 -5.16 -11.93 13.85
N GLN A 90 -4.98 -10.62 13.77
CA GLN A 90 -6.01 -9.61 13.85
C GLN A 90 -5.76 -8.60 12.74
N TYR A 91 -6.47 -8.77 11.63
CA TYR A 91 -6.34 -7.90 10.48
C TYR A 91 -7.06 -6.57 10.72
N PHE A 92 -6.43 -5.50 10.25
CA PHE A 92 -7.01 -4.17 10.20
C PHE A 92 -7.23 -3.76 8.75
N ARG A 93 -8.12 -2.79 8.52
CA ARG A 93 -8.31 -2.30 7.16
C ARG A 93 -7.05 -1.58 6.68
N LEU A 94 -6.75 -1.68 5.39
CA LEU A 94 -5.53 -1.10 4.82
C LEU A 94 -5.46 0.41 5.07
N GLU A 95 -6.58 1.14 4.93
CA GLU A 95 -6.64 2.57 5.22
C GLU A 95 -6.39 2.90 6.71
N GLU A 96 -6.76 2.00 7.63
CA GLU A 96 -6.49 2.18 9.06
C GLU A 96 -5.01 1.97 9.35
N ARG A 97 -4.38 0.95 8.74
CA ARG A 97 -2.95 0.70 8.87
C ARG A 97 -2.11 1.85 8.33
N ILE A 98 -2.44 2.37 7.14
CA ILE A 98 -1.75 3.52 6.56
C ILE A 98 -1.94 4.77 7.45
N SER A 99 -3.16 5.02 7.94
CA SER A 99 -3.41 6.12 8.89
C SER A 99 -2.56 5.99 10.15
N PHE A 100 -2.45 4.78 10.70
CA PHE A 100 -1.66 4.50 11.88
C PHE A 100 -0.16 4.76 11.66
N LEU A 101 0.38 4.32 10.52
CA LEU A 101 1.77 4.56 10.14
C LEU A 101 2.07 6.06 9.99
N LEU A 102 1.22 6.77 9.24
CA LEU A 102 1.36 8.22 9.04
C LEU A 102 1.28 8.98 10.37
N HIS A 103 0.32 8.63 11.23
CA HIS A 103 0.17 9.27 12.53
C HIS A 103 1.38 8.99 13.44
N SER A 104 1.91 7.77 13.41
CA SER A 104 3.08 7.37 14.19
C SER A 104 4.33 8.20 13.82
N CYS A 105 4.51 8.52 12.53
CA CYS A 105 5.67 9.24 12.03
C CYS A 105 5.52 10.77 12.00
N SER A 106 4.34 11.27 11.66
CA SER A 106 4.11 12.70 11.38
C SER A 106 3.12 13.38 12.32
N LYS A 107 2.43 12.61 13.18
CA LYS A 107 1.29 13.06 14.01
C LYS A 107 0.11 13.61 13.21
N LYS A 108 0.11 13.43 11.88
CA LYS A 108 -0.99 13.80 11.00
C LYS A 108 -1.92 12.61 10.76
N ASN A 109 -3.18 12.90 10.54
CA ASN A 109 -4.18 11.91 10.13
C ASN A 109 -4.18 11.75 8.61
N GLY A 110 -4.57 10.58 8.11
CA GLY A 110 -4.62 10.31 6.67
C GLY A 110 -5.38 11.37 5.87
N GLY A 111 -6.55 11.82 6.36
CA GLY A 111 -7.37 12.85 5.69
C GLY A 111 -6.75 14.24 5.55
N THR A 112 -5.55 14.47 6.09
CA THR A 112 -4.80 15.73 5.88
C THR A 112 -3.96 15.73 4.60
N TYR A 113 -3.76 14.55 4.00
CA TYR A 113 -2.96 14.37 2.80
C TYR A 113 -3.83 14.53 1.54
N ALA A 114 -3.34 15.27 0.55
CA ALA A 114 -4.09 15.55 -0.68
C ALA A 114 -4.46 14.27 -1.45
N TRP A 115 -3.62 13.24 -1.39
CA TRP A 115 -3.82 11.96 -2.05
C TRP A 115 -4.81 11.02 -1.32
N TRP A 116 -5.26 11.36 -0.10
CA TRP A 116 -5.99 10.42 0.76
C TRP A 116 -7.32 9.94 0.17
N SER A 117 -8.13 10.87 -0.35
CA SER A 117 -9.44 10.55 -0.94
C SER A 117 -9.31 9.62 -2.15
N ASP A 118 -8.25 9.82 -2.93
CA ASP A 118 -7.97 9.03 -4.12
C ASP A 118 -7.49 7.63 -3.74
N LEU A 119 -6.67 7.51 -2.71
CA LEU A 119 -6.25 6.20 -2.20
C LEU A 119 -7.45 5.40 -1.67
N VAL A 120 -8.30 6.02 -0.84
CA VAL A 120 -9.51 5.36 -0.31
C VAL A 120 -10.46 4.95 -1.44
N SER A 121 -10.60 5.77 -2.48
CA SER A 121 -11.39 5.43 -3.66
C SER A 121 -10.77 4.26 -4.43
N GLY A 122 -9.44 4.23 -4.57
CA GLY A 122 -8.70 3.11 -5.15
C GLY A 122 -8.87 1.81 -4.36
N ILE A 123 -8.87 1.88 -3.01
CA ILE A 123 -9.11 0.70 -2.17
C ILE A 123 -10.51 0.13 -2.43
N LYS A 124 -11.52 0.99 -2.57
CA LYS A 124 -12.88 0.55 -2.93
C LYS A 124 -12.92 -0.09 -4.32
N ALA A 125 -12.26 0.52 -5.30
CA ALA A 125 -12.16 -0.03 -6.65
C ALA A 125 -11.46 -1.41 -6.67
N ARG A 126 -10.34 -1.55 -5.94
CA ARG A 126 -9.66 -2.83 -5.74
C ARG A 126 -10.59 -3.87 -5.14
N ASN A 127 -11.30 -3.51 -4.07
CA ASN A 127 -12.21 -4.44 -3.39
C ASN A 127 -13.34 -4.89 -4.32
N ALA A 128 -13.86 -3.99 -5.16
CA ALA A 128 -14.86 -4.33 -6.17
C ALA A 128 -14.32 -5.30 -7.23
N LEU A 129 -13.06 -5.15 -7.67
CA LEU A 129 -12.43 -6.10 -8.60
C LEU A 129 -12.17 -7.48 -7.96
N VAL A 130 -11.73 -7.52 -6.71
CA VAL A 130 -11.39 -8.78 -6.02
C VAL A 130 -12.65 -9.54 -5.57
N HIS A 131 -13.71 -8.81 -5.23
CA HIS A 131 -14.98 -9.36 -4.78
C HIS A 131 -16.15 -8.78 -5.59
N PRO A 132 -16.23 -9.11 -6.90
CA PRO A 132 -17.20 -8.50 -7.79
C PRO A 132 -18.63 -8.92 -7.42
N ARG A 133 -19.49 -7.93 -7.24
CA ARG A 133 -20.95 -8.11 -7.21
C ARG A 133 -21.61 -7.69 -8.52
N GLU A 134 -20.92 -6.82 -9.26
CA GLU A 134 -21.33 -6.20 -10.51
C GLU A 134 -20.10 -6.03 -11.40
N ALA A 135 -20.29 -5.74 -12.68
CA ALA A 135 -19.19 -5.39 -13.58
C ALA A 135 -18.54 -4.08 -13.10
N VAL A 136 -17.21 -4.09 -12.97
CA VAL A 136 -16.44 -2.92 -12.54
C VAL A 136 -15.87 -2.26 -13.77
N GLU A 137 -16.32 -1.05 -14.07
CA GLU A 137 -15.75 -0.22 -15.14
C GLU A 137 -14.65 0.66 -14.56
N LEU A 138 -13.43 0.53 -15.08
CA LEU A 138 -12.28 1.35 -14.72
C LEU A 138 -11.81 2.15 -15.92
N THR A 139 -11.58 3.44 -15.72
CA THR A 139 -10.95 4.29 -16.73
C THR A 139 -9.46 4.44 -16.46
N SER A 140 -8.68 4.74 -17.51
CA SER A 140 -7.26 5.06 -17.35
C SER A 140 -7.04 6.25 -16.41
N VAL A 141 -7.95 7.23 -16.40
CA VAL A 141 -7.90 8.39 -15.51
C VAL A 141 -8.06 7.98 -14.05
N ASP A 142 -9.00 7.07 -13.76
CA ASP A 142 -9.20 6.56 -12.40
C ASP A 142 -7.97 5.79 -11.90
N VAL A 143 -7.47 4.85 -12.70
CA VAL A 143 -6.29 4.05 -12.32
C VAL A 143 -5.04 4.92 -12.18
N GLN A 144 -4.84 5.90 -13.06
CA GLN A 144 -3.75 6.87 -12.96
C GLN A 144 -3.81 7.65 -11.63
N ARG A 145 -5.00 8.14 -11.27
CA ARG A 145 -5.22 8.86 -10.00
C ARG A 145 -4.93 7.96 -8.80
N TYR A 146 -5.41 6.71 -8.81
CA TYR A 146 -5.17 5.76 -7.72
C TYR A 146 -3.69 5.38 -7.59
N LEU A 147 -2.98 5.15 -8.69
CA LEU A 147 -1.54 4.84 -8.66
C LEU A 147 -0.70 6.04 -8.22
N ASN A 148 -1.06 7.26 -8.62
CA ASN A 148 -0.41 8.47 -8.09
C ASN A 148 -0.58 8.56 -6.58
N ALA A 149 -1.79 8.31 -6.07
CA ALA A 149 -2.05 8.31 -4.64
C ALA A 149 -1.23 7.25 -3.89
N ILE A 150 -0.98 6.07 -4.50
CA ILE A 150 -0.07 5.06 -3.95
C ILE A 150 1.36 5.57 -3.90
N VAL A 151 1.87 6.16 -4.99
CA VAL A 151 3.23 6.70 -5.06
C VAL A 151 3.45 7.79 -4.01
N ASP A 152 2.49 8.71 -3.87
CA ASP A 152 2.56 9.78 -2.88
C ASP A 152 2.48 9.23 -1.44
N ALA A 153 1.57 8.31 -1.17
CA ALA A 153 1.44 7.67 0.13
C ALA A 153 2.71 6.94 0.55
N LEU A 154 3.31 6.17 -0.37
CA LEU A 154 4.59 5.51 -0.13
C LEU A 154 5.68 6.52 0.18
N ASN A 155 5.78 7.61 -0.58
CA ASN A 155 6.79 8.62 -0.33
C ASN A 155 6.64 9.29 1.04
N ASP A 156 5.42 9.68 1.42
CA ASP A 156 5.16 10.31 2.71
C ASP A 156 5.42 9.35 3.88
N MET A 157 5.06 8.07 3.75
CA MET A 157 5.39 7.06 4.76
C MET A 157 6.91 6.84 4.84
N TYR A 158 7.61 6.75 3.71
CA TYR A 158 9.07 6.57 3.69
C TYR A 158 9.81 7.78 4.30
N LEU A 159 9.41 9.00 3.94
CA LEU A 159 9.94 10.22 4.53
C LEU A 159 9.71 10.25 6.04
N GLY A 160 8.50 9.91 6.49
CA GLY A 160 8.16 9.89 7.91
C GLY A 160 8.92 8.83 8.72
N VAL A 161 9.17 7.64 8.15
CA VAL A 161 9.77 6.51 8.86
C VAL A 161 11.30 6.55 8.82
N PHE A 162 11.86 6.88 7.65
CA PHE A 162 13.28 6.74 7.33
C PHE A 162 14.00 8.06 7.07
N GLY A 163 13.28 9.19 6.97
CA GLY A 163 13.85 10.48 6.59
C GLY A 163 14.32 10.55 5.13
N LYS A 164 13.97 9.55 4.31
CA LYS A 164 14.32 9.45 2.89
C LYS A 164 13.08 9.06 2.10
N GLY A 165 12.87 9.73 0.96
CA GLY A 165 11.72 9.46 0.08
C GLY A 165 11.80 8.09 -0.59
N HIS A 166 10.65 7.65 -1.11
CA HIS A 166 10.56 6.36 -1.80
C HIS A 166 11.43 6.39 -3.09
N PRO A 167 12.26 5.37 -3.38
CA PRO A 167 13.21 5.40 -4.51
C PRO A 167 12.58 5.64 -5.88
N SER A 168 11.33 5.22 -6.06
CA SER A 168 10.57 5.37 -7.31
C SER A 168 9.72 6.63 -7.38
N PHE A 169 9.74 7.50 -6.36
CA PHE A 169 8.86 8.67 -6.27
C PHE A 169 9.06 9.66 -7.43
N ASN A 170 10.31 10.04 -7.70
CA ASN A 170 10.62 11.04 -8.74
C ASN A 170 10.27 10.59 -10.17
N ARG A 171 10.07 9.28 -10.39
CA ARG A 171 9.61 8.75 -11.68
C ARG A 171 8.10 8.86 -11.85
N GLY A 172 7.35 9.21 -10.81
CA GLY A 172 5.89 9.20 -10.83
C GLY A 172 5.38 7.85 -11.32
N LEU A 173 4.58 7.87 -12.38
CA LEU A 173 4.00 6.67 -13.01
C LEU A 173 4.81 6.09 -14.17
N GLN A 174 6.03 6.59 -14.41
CA GLN A 174 6.90 6.05 -15.45
C GLN A 174 7.56 4.76 -14.95
N SER A 175 7.37 3.67 -15.70
CA SER A 175 8.00 2.38 -15.43
C SER A 175 9.45 2.36 -15.94
N THR A 176 10.27 1.49 -15.34
CA THR A 176 11.60 1.13 -15.86
C THR A 176 11.58 -0.16 -16.68
N MET A 177 10.40 -0.79 -16.82
CA MET A 177 10.23 -2.08 -17.49
C MET A 177 9.98 -1.91 -18.99
N ASN A 178 10.43 -2.88 -19.78
CA ASN A 178 10.42 -2.82 -21.24
C ASN A 178 9.48 -3.82 -21.93
N PHE A 179 8.77 -4.68 -21.19
CA PHE A 179 7.86 -5.68 -21.78
C PHE A 179 6.54 -5.07 -22.21
#